data_AF-A0A2A8V124-F1
#
_entry.id   AF-A0A2A8V124-F1
#
_cell.length_a   1.000
_cell.length_b   1.000
_cell.length_c   1.000
_cell.angle_alpha   90.00
_cell.angle_beta   90.00
_cell.angle_gamma   90.00
#
_symmetry.space_group_name_H-M   'P 1'
#
loop_
_entity.id
_entity.type
_entity.pdbx_description
1 polymer ?
#
loop_
_entity_poly.entity_id
_entity_poly.type
_entity_poly.pdbx_seq_one_letter_code
_entity_poly.pdbx_strand_id
1 'polypeptide(L)' 'MNLYRFEVTARDFVTIVVVAAESDEKAFDLVEIELEKYFLKKPDVVDISLYEKRRIRGNGAGFVLHEQETIIKS' A
#
# COMPACT_ATOMS: atom_id res chain seq x y z
N MET A 1 15.77 -0.08 5.55
CA MET A 1 14.37 0.35 5.69
C MET A 1 13.98 1.26 4.54
N ASN A 2 12.88 0.99 3.88
CA ASN A 2 12.24 1.86 2.91
C ASN A 2 10.77 2.05 3.31
N LEU A 3 10.19 3.18 2.94
CA LEU A 3 8.77 3.43 3.00
C LEU A 3 8.19 3.06 1.63
N TYR A 4 7.09 2.31 1.63
CA TYR A 4 6.43 1.79 0.45
C TYR A 4 4.99 2.29 0.41
N ARG A 5 4.53 2.71 -0.76
CA ARG A 5 3.14 3.01 -1.06
C ARG A 5 2.66 1.97 -2.06
N PHE A 6 1.71 1.15 -1.64
CA PHE A 6 1.02 0.19 -2.48
C PHE A 6 -0.36 0.72 -2.83
N GLU A 7 -0.79 0.37 -4.03
CA GLU A 7 -2.19 0.43 -4.43
C GLU A 7 -2.73 -0.99 -4.42
N VAL A 8 -3.84 -1.18 -3.72
CA VAL A 8 -4.55 -2.45 -3.63
C VAL A 8 -5.88 -2.27 -4.33
N THR A 9 -6.07 -2.99 -5.42
CA THR A 9 -7.34 -3.05 -6.14
C THR A 9 -8.09 -4.27 -5.66
N ALA A 10 -9.20 -4.06 -4.94
CA ALA A 10 -10.19 -5.07 -4.64
C ALA A 10 -11.35 -4.98 -5.66
N ARG A 11 -12.23 -5.98 -5.69
CA ARG A 11 -13.39 -5.96 -6.61
C ARG A 11 -14.26 -4.71 -6.48
N ASP A 12 -14.44 -4.21 -5.27
CA ASP A 12 -15.41 -3.16 -4.97
C ASP A 12 -14.77 -1.79 -4.72
N PHE A 13 -13.45 -1.73 -4.52
CA PHE A 13 -12.75 -0.49 -4.17
C PHE A 13 -11.25 -0.57 -4.47
N VAL A 14 -10.64 0.60 -4.59
CA VAL A 14 -9.17 0.78 -4.60
C VAL A 14 -8.76 1.45 -3.29
N THR A 15 -7.72 0.95 -2.66
CA THR A 15 -7.18 1.52 -1.42
C THR A 15 -5.66 1.65 -1.49
N ILE A 16 -5.11 2.57 -0.68
CA ILE A 16 -3.68 2.79 -0.57
C ILE A 16 -3.20 2.16 0.74
N VAL A 17 -2.18 1.32 0.66
CA VAL A 17 -1.53 0.72 1.84
C VAL A 17 -0.09 1.21 1.91
N VAL A 18 0.28 1.82 3.04
CA VAL A 18 1.63 2.36 3.25
C VAL A 18 2.32 1.57 4.35
N VAL A 19 3.49 1.00 4.05
CA VAL A 19 4.28 0.18 4.99
C VAL A 19 5.74 0.58 5.00
N ALA A 20 6.42 0.37 6.13
CA ALA A 20 7.87 0.48 6.23
C ALA A 20 8.48 -0.92 6.36
N ALA A 21 9.40 -1.27 5.46
CA ALA A 21 10.00 -2.60 5.43
C ALA A 21 11.48 -2.59 5.04
N GLU A 22 12.18 -3.67 5.33
CA GLU A 22 13.61 -3.82 5.01
C GLU A 22 13.87 -4.26 3.56
N SER A 23 12.95 -5.03 3.00
CA SER A 23 12.97 -5.57 1.63
C SER A 23 11.59 -5.47 1.00
N ASP A 24 11.54 -5.68 -0.32
CA ASP A 24 10.28 -5.60 -1.08
C ASP A 24 9.35 -6.77 -0.74
N GLU A 25 9.90 -7.98 -0.58
CA GLU A 25 9.18 -9.18 -0.11
C GLU A 25 8.47 -8.93 1.23
N LYS A 26 9.20 -8.44 2.24
CA LYS A 26 8.62 -8.10 3.54
C LYS A 26 7.56 -7.00 3.43
N ALA A 27 7.68 -6.10 2.46
CA ALA A 27 6.69 -5.05 2.25
C ALA A 27 5.37 -5.62 1.73
N PHE A 28 5.40 -6.56 0.78
CA PHE A 28 4.21 -7.27 0.31
C PHE A 28 3.54 -8.09 1.42
N ASP A 29 4.32 -8.84 2.21
CA ASP A 29 3.77 -9.61 3.34
C ASP A 29 3.05 -8.70 4.34
N LEU A 30 3.64 -7.53 4.64
CA LEU A 30 3.03 -6.55 5.53
C LEU A 30 1.74 -5.95 4.96
N VAL A 31 1.65 -5.73 3.65
CA VAL A 31 0.40 -5.26 3.03
C VAL A 31 -0.74 -6.24 3.29
N GLU A 32 -0.51 -7.53 3.08
CA GLU A 32 -1.49 -8.59 3.33
C GLU A 32 -1.95 -8.61 4.80
N ILE A 33 -0.99 -8.53 5.73
CA ILE A 33 -1.26 -8.49 7.16
C ILE A 33 -2.10 -7.26 7.53
N GLU A 34 -1.77 -6.07 7.00
CA GLU A 34 -2.50 -4.84 7.32
C GLU A 34 -3.91 -4.84 6.70
N LEU A 35 -4.10 -5.41 5.51
CA LEU A 35 -5.43 -5.63 4.93
C LEU A 35 -6.27 -6.55 5.82
N GLU A 36 -5.72 -7.65 6.30
CA GLU A 36 -6.42 -8.58 7.21
C GLU A 36 -6.77 -7.96 8.56
N LYS A 37 -5.89 -7.11 9.10
CA LYS A 37 -6.15 -6.41 10.37
C LYS A 37 -7.20 -5.33 10.23
N TYR A 38 -7.16 -4.56 9.13
CA TYR A 38 -8.06 -3.43 8.93
C TYR A 38 -9.47 -3.90 8.56
N PHE A 39 -9.58 -4.90 7.68
CA PHE A 39 -10.86 -5.42 7.24
C PHE A 39 -11.24 -6.68 8.02
N LEU A 40 -12.34 -6.61 8.79
CA LEU A 40 -12.93 -7.76 9.50
C LEU A 40 -13.13 -8.99 8.61
N LYS A 41 -13.41 -8.77 7.32
CA LYS A 41 -13.40 -9.79 6.27
C LYS A 41 -12.42 -9.32 5.20
N LYS A 42 -11.40 -10.14 4.93
CA LYS A 42 -10.41 -9.86 3.89
C LYS A 42 -11.12 -9.53 2.57
N PRO A 43 -10.82 -8.37 1.95
CA PRO A 43 -11.42 -8.02 0.67
C PRO A 43 -10.96 -9.00 -0.41
N ASP A 44 -11.77 -9.13 -1.47
CA ASP A 44 -11.39 -9.93 -2.63
C ASP A 44 -10.40 -9.10 -3.48
N VAL A 45 -9.13 -9.22 -3.13
CA VAL A 45 -8.01 -8.51 -3.76
C VAL A 45 -7.77 -9.07 -5.15
N VAL A 46 -7.83 -8.19 -6.14
CA VAL A 46 -7.58 -8.48 -7.55
C VAL A 46 -6.12 -8.21 -7.91
N ASP A 47 -5.56 -7.10 -7.41
CA ASP A 47 -4.18 -6.71 -7.68
C ASP A 47 -3.55 -5.94 -6.51
N ILE A 48 -2.23 -6.11 -6.34
CA ILE A 48 -1.40 -5.34 -5.42
C ILE A 48 -0.21 -4.80 -6.21
N SER A 49 -0.22 -3.49 -6.43
CA SER A 49 0.79 -2.79 -7.22
C SER A 49 1.66 -1.89 -6.33
N LEU A 50 2.98 -2.03 -6.45
CA LEU A 50 3.92 -1.11 -5.80
C LEU A 50 3.94 0.22 -6.56
N TYR A 51 3.33 1.25 -6.00
CA TYR A 51 3.20 2.57 -6.62
C TYR A 51 4.45 3.43 -6.40
N GLU A 52 4.95 3.51 -5.16
CA GLU A 52 6.13 4.32 -4.84
C GLU A 52 6.98 3.67 -3.74
N LYS A 53 8.31 3.79 -3.86
CA LYS A 53 9.28 3.31 -2.87
C LYS A 53 10.29 4.42 -2.57
N ARG A 54 10.42 4.78 -1.30
CA ARG A 54 11.40 5.77 -0.82
C ARG A 54 12.32 5.19 0.23
N ARG A 55 13.62 5.39 0.07
CA ARG A 55 14.59 5.04 1.11
C ARG A 55 14.38 5.96 2.32
N ILE A 56 14.25 5.39 3.51
CA ILE A 56 14.27 6.16 4.76
C ILE A 56 15.71 6.60 5.01
N ARG A 57 15.97 7.91 5.07
CA ARG A 57 17.31 8.48 5.27
C ARG A 57 17.31 9.39 6.50
N GLY A 58 18.34 9.27 7.34
CA GLY A 58 18.45 10.07 8.57
C GLY A 58 17.19 9.96 9.43
N ASN A 59 16.48 11.08 9.59
CA ASN A 59 15.34 11.22 10.50
C ASN A 59 13.98 10.86 9.88
N GLY A 60 13.90 10.44 8.61
CA GLY A 60 12.62 9.97 8.07
C GLY A 60 12.51 9.89 6.54
N ALA A 61 11.32 9.52 6.09
CA ALA A 61 10.83 9.67 4.73
C ALA A 61 9.31 9.86 4.77
N GLY A 62 8.72 10.31 3.67
CA GLY A 62 7.28 10.50 3.56
C GLY A 62 6.81 10.53 2.11
N PHE A 63 5.51 10.40 1.95
CA PHE A 63 4.78 10.50 0.69
C PHE A 63 3.69 11.57 0.81
N VAL A 64 3.32 12.17 -0.30
CA VAL A 64 2.09 12.96 -0.40
C VAL A 64 1.03 12.04 -0.99
N LEU A 65 -0.09 11.91 -0.28
CA LEU A 65 -1.29 11.24 -0.79
C LEU A 65 -2.22 12.34 -1.28
N HIS A 66 -2.11 12.69 -2.56
CA HIS A 66 -3.06 13.59 -3.21
C HIS A 66 -4.27 12.79 -3.69
N GLU A 67 -5.47 13.39 -3.65
CA GLU A 67 -6.76 12.72 -3.86
C GLU A 67 -6.71 11.69 -5.00
N GLN A 68 -7.13 10.46 -4.66
CA GLN A 68 -7.24 9.26 -5.49
C GLN A 68 -6.87 9.45 -6.98
N GLU A 69 -5.58 9.41 -7.29
CA GLU A 69 -5.07 9.41 -8.68
C GLU A 69 -5.61 8.23 -9.53
N THR A 70 -6.32 7.28 -8.89
CA THR A 70 -6.84 6.04 -9.48
C THR A 70 -8.35 5.80 -9.22
N ILE A 71 -9.18 6.84 -9.10
CA ILE A 71 -10.60 6.64 -9.44
C ILE A 71 -10.72 6.71 -10.96
N ILE A 72 -10.86 5.55 -11.61
CA ILE A 72 -11.54 5.52 -12.91
C ILE A 72 -12.95 6.03 -12.63
N LYS A 73 -13.22 7.30 -12.99
CA LYS A 73 -14.57 7.84 -12.97
C LYS A 73 -15.42 6.99 -13.92
N SER A 74 -16.44 6.34 -13.37
CA SER A 74 -17.55 5.76 -14.14
C SER A 74 -18.32 6.86 -14.87
#